data_AF-A0A813CFC5-F1
#
_entry.id   AF-A0A813CFC5-F1
#
_cell.length_a   1.000
_cell.length_b   1.000
_cell.length_c   1.000
_cell.angle_alpha   90.00
_cell.angle_beta   90.00
_cell.angle_gamma   90.00
#
_symmetry.space_group_name_H-M   'P 1'
#
loop_
_entity.id
_entity.type
_entity.pdbx_description
1 polymer ?
#
loop_
_entity_poly.entity_id
_entity_poly.type
_entity_poly.pdbx_seq_one_letter_code
_entity_poly.pdbx_strand_id
1 'polypeptide(L)'
;MRCDAGGAEKSNASEVADCVQQLAVYAAWHAANLRSFLWSSADRDKQRAEALALQLEGLMPAAEAQTIKALAFRAAWFTANQRRFNFADAAEDQRAVEFYADLLASLTNPELAKNIKSLSLNASWHAANTRSMLWRDAREDACRFERDCSKLATLLRLQSGRQQQPENEDGEESEGFRTPRETEEATPTALRRCDSVLDEIVLAWLAVKVSDGSTEASSFLSAASVTVMVFDVFGKLLQGFQADMRKNIEMVRQHVEGEISLEKLIDDEAKAAGSHAKALREGNASMGLLWLSRSLRLLQTMLAKLDAGQFVSEVSLETLPCEDLMPKVSLDLLPYEDLTPRDHGCFVVRRLSSFHPVHLCGGD
;
A
#
# COMPACT_ATOMS: atom_id res chain seq x y z
N MET A 1 -44.89 34.17 -4.17
CA MET A 1 -44.10 33.01 -3.71
C MET A 1 -43.29 32.51 -4.88
N ARG A 2 -42.02 32.91 -4.99
CA ARG A 2 -41.04 32.25 -5.88
C ARG A 2 -40.42 31.14 -5.07
N CYS A 3 -40.63 29.90 -5.46
CA CYS A 3 -40.02 28.75 -4.82
C CYS A 3 -38.53 28.72 -5.19
N ASP A 4 -37.66 28.58 -4.19
CA ASP A 4 -36.21 28.46 -4.33
C ASP A 4 -35.82 27.18 -5.08
N ALA A 5 -35.88 27.20 -6.42
CA ALA A 5 -35.38 26.12 -7.27
C ALA A 5 -33.85 25.94 -7.17
N GLY A 6 -33.12 27.00 -6.77
CA GLY A 6 -31.67 26.99 -6.65
C GLY A 6 -31.09 26.16 -5.50
N GLY A 7 -31.92 25.69 -4.56
CA GLY A 7 -31.48 24.81 -3.47
C GLY A 7 -31.31 23.36 -3.89
N ALA A 8 -32.20 22.83 -4.74
CA ALA A 8 -32.20 21.44 -5.17
C ALA A 8 -31.08 21.11 -6.17
N GLU A 9 -30.81 22.02 -7.12
CA GLU A 9 -29.73 21.84 -8.11
C GLU A 9 -28.33 21.87 -7.48
N LYS A 10 -28.14 22.69 -6.43
CA LYS A 10 -26.86 22.73 -5.68
C LYS A 10 -26.62 21.43 -4.88
N SER A 11 -27.69 20.79 -4.40
CA SER A 11 -27.60 19.51 -3.67
C SER A 11 -27.13 18.39 -4.60
N ASN A 12 -27.75 18.26 -5.77
CA ASN A 12 -27.47 17.15 -6.69
C ASN A 12 -26.03 17.17 -7.25
N ALA A 13 -25.52 18.35 -7.65
CA ALA A 13 -24.15 18.44 -8.18
C ALA A 13 -23.07 18.07 -7.14
N SER A 14 -23.30 18.38 -5.86
CA SER A 14 -22.40 18.00 -4.78
C SER A 14 -22.44 16.49 -4.54
N GLU A 15 -23.64 15.90 -4.52
CA GLU A 15 -23.83 14.46 -4.34
C GLU A 15 -23.19 13.64 -5.48
N VAL A 16 -23.34 14.09 -6.73
CA VAL A 16 -22.67 13.49 -7.89
C VAL A 16 -21.14 13.61 -7.74
N ALA A 17 -20.63 14.78 -7.38
CA ALA A 17 -19.19 14.99 -7.21
C ALA A 17 -18.62 14.03 -6.15
N ASP A 18 -19.28 13.90 -5.01
CA ASP A 18 -18.85 13.02 -3.92
C ASP A 18 -18.90 11.54 -4.32
N CYS A 19 -19.94 11.13 -5.06
CA CYS A 19 -20.03 9.76 -5.59
C CYS A 19 -18.89 9.45 -6.57
N VAL A 20 -18.61 10.35 -7.52
CA VAL A 20 -17.53 10.17 -8.51
C VAL A 20 -16.16 10.12 -7.82
N GLN A 21 -15.92 11.01 -6.86
CA GLN A 21 -14.68 11.03 -6.08
C GLN A 21 -14.46 9.70 -5.34
N GLN A 22 -15.45 9.25 -4.58
CA GLN A 22 -15.33 8.01 -3.82
C GLN A 22 -15.22 6.79 -4.75
N LEU A 23 -15.99 6.74 -5.84
CA LEU A 23 -15.92 5.66 -6.83
C LEU A 23 -14.49 5.51 -7.38
N ALA A 24 -13.85 6.62 -7.76
CA ALA A 24 -12.47 6.62 -8.24
C ALA A 24 -11.49 6.07 -7.19
N VAL A 25 -11.65 6.48 -5.92
CA VAL A 25 -10.81 6.01 -4.81
C VAL A 25 -10.99 4.51 -4.55
N TYR A 26 -12.23 4.03 -4.47
CA TYR A 26 -12.49 2.62 -4.20
C TYR A 26 -12.08 1.70 -5.36
N ALA A 27 -12.29 2.13 -6.60
CA ALA A 27 -11.80 1.41 -7.77
C ALA A 27 -10.27 1.31 -7.75
N ALA A 28 -9.58 2.43 -7.47
CA ALA A 28 -8.13 2.50 -7.36
C ALA A 28 -7.57 1.52 -6.31
N TRP A 29 -8.13 1.55 -5.09
CA TRP A 29 -7.69 0.68 -4.00
C TRP A 29 -8.04 -0.78 -4.26
N HIS A 30 -9.18 -1.09 -4.87
CA HIS A 30 -9.52 -2.44 -5.29
C HIS A 30 -8.41 -3.04 -6.16
N ALA A 31 -8.02 -2.38 -7.26
CA ALA A 31 -7.00 -2.89 -8.18
C ALA A 31 -5.61 -2.97 -7.51
N ALA A 32 -5.22 -1.94 -6.75
CA ALA A 32 -3.93 -1.91 -6.05
C ALA A 32 -3.82 -3.01 -4.98
N ASN A 33 -4.87 -3.24 -4.20
CA ASN A 33 -4.95 -4.30 -3.19
C ASN A 33 -4.91 -5.68 -3.84
N LEU A 34 -5.67 -5.88 -4.92
CA LEU A 34 -5.72 -7.16 -5.64
C LEU A 34 -4.37 -7.53 -6.25
N ARG A 35 -3.68 -6.55 -6.85
CA ARG A 35 -2.31 -6.70 -7.37
C ARG A 35 -1.23 -6.79 -6.28
N SER A 36 -1.60 -6.58 -5.02
CA SER A 36 -0.76 -6.77 -3.85
C SER A 36 -1.21 -7.97 -3.00
N PHE A 37 -2.10 -8.82 -3.54
CA PHE A 37 -2.62 -10.04 -2.90
C PHE A 37 -3.38 -9.80 -1.57
N LEU A 38 -3.87 -8.57 -1.34
CA LEU A 38 -4.71 -8.20 -0.20
C LEU A 38 -6.19 -8.45 -0.53
N TRP A 39 -6.55 -9.73 -0.70
CA TRP A 39 -7.85 -10.15 -1.25
C TRP A 39 -9.06 -9.62 -0.48
N SER A 40 -9.03 -9.66 0.85
CA SER A 40 -10.15 -9.22 1.69
C SER A 40 -10.38 -7.71 1.59
N SER A 41 -9.31 -6.92 1.60
CA SER A 41 -9.36 -5.47 1.38
C SER A 41 -9.83 -5.15 -0.04
N ALA A 42 -9.31 -5.86 -1.05
CA ALA A 42 -9.73 -5.71 -2.44
C ALA A 42 -11.23 -5.98 -2.64
N ASP A 43 -11.78 -7.03 -2.01
CA ASP A 43 -13.20 -7.37 -2.11
C ASP A 43 -14.09 -6.30 -1.45
N ARG A 44 -13.73 -5.82 -0.26
CA ARG A 44 -14.44 -4.71 0.40
C ARG A 44 -14.46 -3.44 -0.47
N ASP A 45 -13.33 -3.11 -1.09
CA ASP A 45 -13.25 -1.92 -1.94
C ASP A 45 -14.06 -2.08 -3.23
N LYS A 46 -14.07 -3.29 -3.81
CA LYS A 46 -14.94 -3.61 -4.95
C LYS A 46 -16.42 -3.41 -4.62
N GLN A 47 -16.89 -3.99 -3.52
CA GLN A 47 -18.28 -3.87 -3.09
C GLN A 47 -18.70 -2.40 -2.89
N ARG A 48 -17.83 -1.59 -2.29
CA ARG A 48 -18.09 -0.15 -2.09
C ARG A 48 -18.10 0.62 -3.41
N ALA A 49 -17.17 0.34 -4.32
CA ALA A 49 -17.17 0.94 -5.66
C ALA A 49 -18.44 0.58 -6.43
N GLU A 50 -18.90 -0.67 -6.37
CA GLU A 50 -20.13 -1.11 -7.03
C GLU A 50 -21.38 -0.43 -6.45
N ALA A 51 -21.46 -0.28 -5.12
CA ALA A 51 -22.55 0.45 -4.47
C ALA A 51 -22.59 1.93 -4.89
N LEU A 52 -21.43 2.60 -4.96
CA LEU A 52 -21.34 3.99 -5.41
C LEU A 52 -21.70 4.15 -6.89
N ALA A 53 -21.36 3.18 -7.74
CA ALA A 53 -21.75 3.19 -9.14
C ALA A 53 -23.28 3.11 -9.30
N LEU A 54 -23.94 2.24 -8.52
CA LEU A 54 -25.41 2.16 -8.50
C LEU A 54 -26.06 3.45 -7.99
N GLN A 55 -25.46 4.08 -6.98
CA GLN A 55 -25.91 5.39 -6.49
C GLN A 55 -25.77 6.46 -7.58
N LEU A 56 -24.65 6.49 -8.29
CA LEU A 56 -24.39 7.44 -9.37
C LEU A 56 -25.40 7.31 -10.51
N GLU A 57 -25.81 6.09 -10.88
CA GLU A 57 -26.87 5.84 -11.86
C GLU A 57 -28.23 6.43 -11.45
N GLY A 58 -28.49 6.63 -10.16
CA GLY A 58 -29.68 7.31 -9.65
C GLY A 58 -29.59 8.84 -9.67
N LEU A 59 -28.40 9.40 -9.81
CA LEU A 59 -28.14 10.86 -9.73
C LEU A 59 -27.91 11.51 -11.10
N MET A 60 -27.52 10.75 -12.11
CA MET A 60 -27.20 11.23 -13.46
C MET A 60 -27.61 10.23 -14.55
N PRO A 61 -27.61 10.62 -15.85
CA PRO A 61 -27.97 9.71 -16.92
C PRO A 61 -27.16 8.41 -16.90
N ALA A 62 -27.83 7.27 -17.04
CA ALA A 62 -27.22 5.95 -16.90
C ALA A 62 -26.00 5.72 -17.81
N ALA A 63 -26.03 6.25 -19.04
CA ALA A 63 -24.91 6.17 -19.97
C ALA A 63 -23.65 6.91 -19.46
N GLU A 64 -23.83 8.09 -18.86
CA GLU A 64 -22.73 8.85 -18.24
C GLU A 64 -22.20 8.11 -17.02
N ALA A 65 -23.08 7.67 -16.11
CA ALA A 65 -22.70 6.94 -14.90
C ALA A 65 -21.91 5.66 -15.19
N GLN A 66 -22.37 4.83 -16.14
CA GLN A 66 -21.66 3.61 -16.54
C GLN A 66 -20.31 3.92 -17.19
N THR A 67 -20.22 4.99 -17.98
CA THR A 67 -18.97 5.41 -18.60
C THR A 67 -17.96 5.88 -17.56
N ILE A 68 -18.40 6.65 -16.55
CA ILE A 68 -17.55 7.07 -15.43
C ILE A 68 -17.07 5.85 -14.61
N LYS A 69 -17.96 4.89 -14.32
CA LYS A 69 -17.58 3.63 -13.66
C LYS A 69 -16.51 2.88 -14.46
N ALA A 70 -16.73 2.68 -15.75
CA ALA A 70 -15.77 1.97 -16.59
C ALA A 70 -14.42 2.69 -16.64
N LEU A 71 -14.42 4.01 -16.80
CA LEU A 71 -13.23 4.84 -16.78
C LEU A 71 -12.45 4.71 -15.46
N ALA A 72 -13.12 4.79 -14.32
CA ALA A 72 -12.51 4.66 -13.00
C ALA A 72 -11.84 3.29 -12.80
N PHE A 73 -12.52 2.19 -13.13
CA PHE A 73 -11.94 0.85 -13.04
C PHE A 73 -10.78 0.62 -14.02
N ARG A 74 -10.86 1.13 -15.24
CA ARG A 74 -9.76 1.00 -16.22
C ARG A 74 -8.55 1.82 -15.83
N ALA A 75 -8.74 3.01 -15.27
CA ALA A 75 -7.64 3.79 -14.70
C ALA A 75 -6.98 3.04 -13.54
N ALA A 76 -7.77 2.45 -12.64
CA ALA A 76 -7.28 1.67 -11.51
C ALA A 76 -6.42 0.48 -11.94
N TRP A 77 -6.91 -0.30 -12.91
CA TRP A 77 -6.18 -1.45 -13.42
C TRP A 77 -4.93 -1.06 -14.21
N PHE A 78 -5.01 -0.01 -15.03
CA PHE A 78 -3.84 0.52 -15.75
C PHE A 78 -2.66 0.83 -14.80
N THR A 79 -2.89 1.62 -13.74
CA THR A 79 -1.80 2.03 -12.84
C THR A 79 -1.29 0.87 -11.99
N ALA A 80 -2.18 0.01 -11.49
CA ALA A 80 -1.81 -1.18 -10.73
C ALA A 80 -0.98 -2.16 -11.58
N ASN A 81 -1.36 -2.35 -12.85
CA ASN A 81 -0.65 -3.19 -13.80
C ASN A 81 0.73 -2.61 -14.15
N GLN A 82 0.79 -1.30 -14.46
CA GLN A 82 2.06 -0.61 -14.69
C GLN A 82 3.03 -0.79 -13.51
N ARG A 83 2.53 -0.53 -12.30
CA ARG A 83 3.35 -0.54 -11.09
C ARG A 83 3.82 -1.95 -10.70
N ARG A 84 3.09 -2.99 -11.13
CA ARG A 84 3.49 -4.40 -11.02
C ARG A 84 4.14 -4.97 -12.29
N PHE A 85 4.52 -4.12 -13.24
CA PHE A 85 5.21 -4.50 -14.49
C PHE A 85 4.44 -5.48 -15.39
N ASN A 86 3.10 -5.52 -15.29
CA ASN A 86 2.22 -6.27 -16.18
C ASN A 86 1.88 -5.43 -17.42
N PHE A 87 2.89 -5.14 -18.25
CA PHE A 87 2.80 -4.12 -19.29
C PHE A 87 1.79 -4.40 -20.41
N ALA A 88 1.53 -5.67 -20.72
CA ALA A 88 0.55 -6.05 -21.74
C ALA A 88 -0.87 -5.66 -21.30
N ASP A 89 -1.27 -6.09 -20.10
CA ASP A 89 -2.55 -5.72 -19.47
C ASP A 89 -2.64 -4.20 -19.30
N ALA A 90 -1.57 -3.56 -18.84
CA ALA A 90 -1.53 -2.11 -18.68
C ALA A 90 -1.78 -1.36 -20.00
N ALA A 91 -1.19 -1.82 -21.11
CA ALA A 91 -1.40 -1.20 -22.41
C ALA A 91 -2.84 -1.36 -22.91
N GLU A 92 -3.49 -2.49 -22.61
CA GLU A 92 -4.91 -2.68 -22.89
C GLU A 92 -5.78 -1.73 -22.07
N ASP A 93 -5.56 -1.66 -20.76
CA ASP A 93 -6.31 -0.77 -19.87
C ASP A 93 -6.09 0.70 -20.22
N GLN A 94 -4.88 1.10 -20.63
CA GLN A 94 -4.61 2.45 -21.10
C GLN A 94 -5.45 2.81 -22.32
N ARG A 95 -5.55 1.92 -23.31
CA ARG A 95 -6.43 2.15 -24.48
C ARG A 95 -7.90 2.27 -24.06
N ALA A 96 -8.34 1.45 -23.10
CA ALA A 96 -9.69 1.54 -22.57
C ALA A 96 -9.95 2.86 -21.83
N VAL A 97 -8.97 3.37 -21.07
CA VAL A 97 -9.05 4.69 -20.41
C VAL A 97 -9.28 5.80 -21.44
N GLU A 98 -8.50 5.82 -22.53
CA GLU A 98 -8.68 6.81 -23.60
C GLU A 98 -10.05 6.68 -24.25
N PHE A 99 -10.47 5.47 -24.61
CA PHE A 99 -11.78 5.20 -25.20
C PHE A 99 -12.95 5.72 -24.32
N TYR A 100 -12.95 5.40 -23.02
CA TYR A 100 -14.03 5.82 -22.13
C TYR A 100 -13.98 7.33 -21.82
N ALA A 101 -12.80 7.95 -21.84
CA ALA A 101 -12.68 9.40 -21.69
C ALA A 101 -13.27 10.13 -22.91
N ASP A 102 -12.99 9.66 -24.12
CA ASP A 102 -13.56 10.21 -25.36
C ASP A 102 -15.08 10.00 -25.42
N LEU A 103 -15.55 8.81 -25.04
CA LEU A 103 -16.97 8.53 -24.94
C LEU A 103 -17.65 9.44 -23.93
N LEU A 104 -17.06 9.63 -22.74
CA LEU A 104 -17.61 10.55 -21.73
C LEU A 104 -17.66 11.98 -22.25
N ALA A 105 -16.61 12.44 -22.94
CA ALA A 105 -16.58 13.76 -23.56
C ALA A 105 -17.65 13.96 -24.65
N SER A 106 -18.12 12.89 -25.30
CA SER A 106 -19.25 12.95 -26.22
C SER A 106 -20.62 13.01 -25.53
N LEU A 107 -20.72 12.50 -24.30
CA LEU A 107 -21.96 12.47 -23.52
C LEU A 107 -22.12 13.72 -22.65
N THR A 108 -21.00 14.38 -22.30
CA THR A 108 -20.97 15.50 -21.37
C THR A 108 -20.11 16.66 -21.88
N ASN A 109 -19.80 17.62 -21.01
CA ASN A 109 -18.81 18.65 -21.27
C ASN A 109 -17.39 18.02 -21.38
N PRO A 110 -16.63 18.28 -22.46
CA PRO A 110 -15.26 17.76 -22.62
C PRO A 110 -14.31 18.11 -21.48
N GLU A 111 -14.43 19.29 -20.88
CA GLU A 111 -13.62 19.69 -19.72
C GLU A 111 -13.98 18.90 -18.46
N LEU A 112 -15.27 18.55 -18.29
CA LEU A 112 -15.70 17.66 -17.21
C LEU A 112 -15.14 16.25 -17.41
N ALA A 113 -15.25 15.69 -18.62
CA ALA A 113 -14.70 14.37 -18.94
C ALA A 113 -13.18 14.30 -18.70
N LYS A 114 -12.45 15.34 -19.13
CA LYS A 114 -11.01 15.48 -18.89
C LYS A 114 -10.67 15.56 -17.39
N ASN A 115 -11.45 16.31 -16.61
CA ASN A 115 -11.27 16.39 -15.17
C ASN A 115 -11.54 15.05 -14.47
N ILE A 116 -12.61 14.33 -14.84
CA ILE A 116 -12.93 12.99 -14.30
C ILE A 116 -11.84 11.98 -14.67
N LYS A 117 -11.30 12.01 -15.90
CA LYS A 117 -10.16 11.18 -16.30
C LYS A 117 -8.93 11.46 -15.44
N SER A 118 -8.56 12.74 -15.30
CA SER A 118 -7.41 13.16 -14.48
C SER A 118 -7.57 12.72 -13.02
N LEU A 119 -8.74 12.99 -12.43
CA LEU A 119 -9.08 12.57 -11.07
C LEU A 119 -8.96 11.04 -10.90
N SER A 120 -9.53 10.27 -11.82
CA SER A 120 -9.48 8.80 -11.79
C SER A 120 -8.05 8.28 -11.87
N LEU A 121 -7.22 8.84 -12.75
CA LEU A 121 -5.81 8.47 -12.88
C LEU A 121 -4.99 8.85 -11.65
N ASN A 122 -5.21 10.04 -11.07
CA ASN A 122 -4.48 10.49 -9.89
C ASN A 122 -4.84 9.65 -8.65
N ALA A 123 -6.11 9.30 -8.45
CA ALA A 123 -6.51 8.34 -7.40
C ALA A 123 -5.84 6.97 -7.61
N SER A 124 -5.82 6.50 -8.85
CA SER A 124 -5.26 5.21 -9.25
C SER A 124 -3.75 5.14 -9.06
N TRP A 125 -3.01 6.20 -9.43
CA TRP A 125 -1.58 6.28 -9.21
C TRP A 125 -1.25 6.43 -7.73
N HIS A 126 -2.00 7.23 -6.98
CA HIS A 126 -1.84 7.35 -5.53
C HIS A 126 -1.91 5.97 -4.84
N ALA A 127 -2.96 5.19 -5.12
CA ALA A 127 -3.15 3.86 -4.52
C ALA A 127 -2.03 2.88 -4.93
N ALA A 128 -1.68 2.83 -6.22
CA ALA A 128 -0.61 1.96 -6.72
C ALA A 128 0.75 2.31 -6.12
N ASN A 129 1.07 3.61 -6.02
CA ASN A 129 2.33 4.12 -5.47
C ASN A 129 2.43 3.87 -3.98
N THR A 130 1.34 4.07 -3.25
CA THR A 130 1.23 3.72 -1.84
C THR A 130 1.51 2.24 -1.61
N ARG A 131 0.88 1.35 -2.38
CA ARG A 131 1.13 -0.11 -2.27
C ARG A 131 2.54 -0.53 -2.67
N SER A 132 3.24 0.31 -3.43
CA SER A 132 4.65 0.13 -3.78
C SER A 132 5.61 0.94 -2.92
N MET A 133 5.14 1.58 -1.83
CA MET A 133 5.94 2.39 -0.92
C MET A 133 6.67 3.58 -1.60
N LEU A 134 6.15 4.06 -2.73
CA LEU A 134 6.63 5.24 -3.43
C LEU A 134 5.94 6.48 -2.86
N TRP A 135 6.21 6.78 -1.58
CA TRP A 135 5.46 7.74 -0.79
C TRP A 135 5.49 9.17 -1.34
N ARG A 136 6.60 9.56 -1.96
CA ARG A 136 6.73 10.89 -2.60
C ARG A 136 5.77 11.01 -3.78
N ASP A 137 5.84 10.06 -4.71
CA ASP A 137 4.97 10.02 -5.89
C ASP A 137 3.50 9.93 -5.47
N ALA A 138 3.18 9.05 -4.51
CA ALA A 138 1.83 8.93 -3.95
C ALA A 138 1.30 10.25 -3.39
N ARG A 139 2.15 11.02 -2.69
CA ARG A 139 1.79 12.34 -2.17
C ARG A 139 1.54 13.35 -3.29
N GLU A 140 2.36 13.34 -4.34
CA GLU A 140 2.15 14.22 -5.51
C GLU A 140 0.84 13.93 -6.22
N ASP A 141 0.51 12.65 -6.41
CA ASP A 141 -0.75 12.21 -7.00
C ASP A 141 -1.96 12.59 -6.13
N ALA A 142 -1.83 12.49 -4.80
CA ALA A 142 -2.86 12.94 -3.88
C ALA A 142 -3.15 14.45 -4.03
N CYS A 143 -2.11 15.29 -4.11
CA CYS A 143 -2.27 16.72 -4.34
C CYS A 143 -2.95 17.03 -5.69
N ARG A 144 -2.65 16.26 -6.75
CA ARG A 144 -3.29 16.42 -8.06
C ARG A 144 -4.77 15.99 -8.02
N PHE A 145 -5.07 14.88 -7.34
CA PHE A 145 -6.43 14.41 -7.10
C PHE A 145 -7.27 15.46 -6.37
N GLU A 146 -6.78 16.02 -5.27
CA GLU A 146 -7.48 17.05 -4.50
C GLU A 146 -7.78 18.31 -5.34
N ARG A 147 -6.82 18.71 -6.17
CA ARG A 147 -7.00 19.82 -7.11
C ARG A 147 -8.10 19.51 -8.13
N ASP A 148 -8.18 18.27 -8.61
CA ASP A 148 -9.23 17.87 -9.55
C ASP A 148 -10.60 17.77 -8.87
N CYS A 149 -10.68 17.27 -7.63
CA CYS A 149 -11.91 17.24 -6.84
C CYS A 149 -12.51 18.63 -6.64
N SER A 150 -11.65 19.61 -6.34
CA SER A 150 -12.05 21.01 -6.14
C SER A 150 -12.69 21.63 -7.39
N LYS A 151 -12.33 21.15 -8.59
CA LYS A 151 -12.90 21.59 -9.87
C LYS A 151 -14.20 20.87 -10.23
N LEU A 152 -14.33 19.61 -9.82
CA LEU A 152 -15.41 18.72 -10.25
C LEU A 152 -16.80 19.30 -9.98
N ALA A 153 -17.07 19.76 -8.75
CA ALA A 153 -18.37 20.32 -8.38
C ALA A 153 -18.73 21.58 -9.19
N THR A 154 -17.74 22.40 -9.53
CA THR A 154 -17.94 23.59 -10.37
C THR A 154 -18.30 23.20 -11.80
N LEU A 155 -17.60 22.21 -12.38
CA LEU A 155 -17.85 21.73 -13.73
C LEU A 155 -19.23 21.06 -13.87
N LEU A 156 -19.67 20.31 -12.86
CA LEU A 156 -21.00 19.67 -12.82
C LEU A 156 -22.14 20.70 -12.78
N ARG A 157 -21.97 21.81 -12.03
CA ARG A 157 -22.96 22.90 -12.01
C ARG A 157 -23.10 23.57 -13.37
N LEU A 158 -21.99 23.76 -14.09
CA LEU A 158 -22.00 24.37 -15.43
C LEU A 158 -22.68 23.48 -16.48
N GLN A 159 -22.65 22.15 -16.32
CA GLN A 159 -23.35 21.22 -17.21
C GLN A 159 -24.88 21.34 -17.09
N SER A 160 -25.38 21.48 -15.86
CA SER A 160 -26.82 21.55 -15.58
C SER A 160 -27.48 22.79 -16.23
N GLY A 161 -26.77 23.92 -16.28
CA GLY A 161 -27.27 25.15 -16.91
C GLY A 161 -27.39 25.09 -18.43
N ARG A 162 -26.65 24.21 -19.12
CA ARG A 162 -26.71 24.07 -20.59
C ARG A 162 -27.92 23.30 -21.09
N GLN A 163 -28.50 22.41 -20.28
CA GLN A 163 -29.67 21.63 -20.70
C GLN A 163 -31.00 22.40 -20.59
N GLN A 164 -31.01 23.61 -20.00
CA GLN A 164 -32.22 24.40 -19.76
C GLN A 164 -32.35 25.68 -20.61
N GLN A 165 -31.50 25.91 -21.62
CA GLN A 165 -31.73 27.01 -22.57
C GLN A 165 -32.65 26.54 -23.71
N PRO A 166 -33.95 26.92 -23.74
CA PRO A 166 -34.63 27.10 -25.00
C PRO A 166 -33.94 28.25 -25.74
N GLU A 167 -33.66 28.04 -27.03
CA GLU A 167 -33.14 29.05 -27.94
C GLU A 167 -34.04 30.30 -27.90
N ASN A 168 -33.64 31.29 -27.12
CA ASN A 168 -34.11 32.66 -27.26
C ASN A 168 -32.85 33.52 -27.26
N GLU A 169 -32.53 33.98 -28.46
CA GLU A 169 -31.51 35.01 -28.71
C GLU A 169 -31.91 36.32 -28.02
N ASP A 170 -30.89 37.11 -27.71
CA ASP A 170 -30.88 38.49 -27.22
C ASP A 170 -30.78 38.69 -25.69
N GLY A 171 -29.64 39.24 -25.26
CA GLY A 171 -29.55 39.99 -24.01
C GLY A 171 -28.20 39.98 -23.30
N GLU A 172 -27.32 40.87 -23.75
CA GLU A 172 -26.41 41.75 -22.98
C GLU A 172 -25.56 41.22 -21.80
N GLU A 173 -24.26 41.51 -21.94
CA GLU A 173 -23.17 41.34 -21.00
C GLU A 173 -23.35 42.15 -19.70
N SER A 174 -22.98 41.55 -18.57
CA SER A 174 -22.63 42.30 -17.36
C SER A 174 -21.47 41.61 -16.63
N GLU A 175 -20.30 42.24 -16.74
CA GLU A 175 -19.09 41.90 -15.99
C GLU A 175 -19.27 42.22 -14.50
N GLY A 176 -18.95 41.24 -13.65
CA GLY A 176 -18.96 41.37 -12.20
C GLY A 176 -17.98 40.40 -11.55
N PHE A 177 -16.69 40.54 -11.84
CA PHE A 177 -15.63 39.71 -11.27
C PHE A 177 -15.34 40.12 -9.81
N ARG A 178 -15.89 39.38 -8.84
CA ARG A 178 -15.44 39.39 -7.44
C ARG A 178 -14.51 38.21 -7.21
N THR A 179 -13.28 38.50 -6.81
CA THR A 179 -12.30 37.55 -6.32
C THR A 179 -12.71 37.00 -4.95
N PRO A 180 -12.75 35.66 -4.75
CA PRO A 180 -12.85 35.09 -3.41
C PRO A 180 -11.47 35.05 -2.75
N ARG A 181 -11.48 35.53 -1.52
CA ARG A 181 -10.41 35.57 -0.54
C ARG A 181 -9.98 34.15 -0.18
N GLU A 182 -8.69 33.86 -0.35
CA GLU A 182 -8.05 32.63 0.13
C GLU A 182 -8.28 32.50 1.62
N THR A 183 -9.11 31.52 1.99
CA THR A 183 -9.29 31.08 3.36
C THR A 183 -8.65 29.71 3.41
N GLU A 184 -7.61 29.56 4.23
CA GLU A 184 -6.99 28.27 4.57
C GLU A 184 -8.09 27.37 5.15
N GLU A 185 -8.69 26.53 4.31
CA GLU A 185 -9.71 25.58 4.68
C GLU A 185 -9.10 24.17 4.78
N ALA A 186 -9.44 23.53 5.89
CA ALA A 186 -8.97 22.24 6.32
C ALA A 186 -9.02 21.17 5.21
N THR A 187 -7.92 20.42 5.11
CA THR A 187 -7.70 19.37 4.11
C THR A 187 -8.84 18.34 4.10
N PRO A 188 -9.56 18.16 2.97
CA PRO A 188 -10.56 17.10 2.85
C PRO A 188 -9.91 15.72 2.97
N THR A 189 -10.44 14.91 3.87
CA THR A 189 -9.91 13.62 4.35
C THR A 189 -10.08 12.46 3.35
N ALA A 190 -10.48 12.73 2.10
CA ALA A 190 -11.03 11.72 1.19
C ALA A 190 -10.02 10.64 0.74
N LEU A 191 -8.72 10.98 0.61
CA LEU A 191 -7.67 10.01 0.29
C LEU A 191 -6.96 9.43 1.51
N ARG A 192 -7.22 9.96 2.72
CA ARG A 192 -6.62 9.48 3.96
C ARG A 192 -7.26 8.17 4.41
N ARG A 193 -7.03 7.11 3.63
CA ARG A 193 -7.00 5.75 4.16
C ARG A 193 -5.57 5.38 4.48
N CYS A 194 -5.20 5.57 5.74
CA CYS A 194 -4.03 4.92 6.31
C CYS A 194 -4.35 3.43 6.53
N ASP A 195 -4.46 2.68 5.43
CA ASP A 195 -4.42 1.21 5.41
C ASP A 195 -3.15 0.77 4.66
N SER A 196 -2.01 1.42 4.93
CA SER A 196 -0.74 0.93 4.42
C SER A 196 -0.44 -0.44 5.05
N VAL A 197 0.33 -1.27 4.36
CA VAL A 197 0.77 -2.55 4.94
C VAL A 197 1.53 -2.33 6.25
N LEU A 198 2.17 -1.16 6.42
CA LEU A 198 2.83 -0.77 7.66
C LEU A 198 1.83 -0.45 8.77
N ASP A 199 0.68 0.17 8.46
CA ASP A 199 -0.38 0.42 9.44
C ASP A 199 -0.95 -0.90 9.96
N GLU A 200 -1.20 -1.88 9.08
CA GLU A 200 -1.64 -3.22 9.47
C GLU A 200 -0.61 -3.93 10.36
N ILE A 201 0.69 -3.79 10.04
CA ILE A 201 1.78 -4.33 10.86
C ILE A 201 1.82 -3.66 12.23
N VAL A 202 1.75 -2.32 12.28
CA VAL A 202 1.75 -1.57 13.55
C VAL A 202 0.57 -2.00 14.43
N LEU A 203 -0.64 -2.08 13.86
CA LEU A 203 -1.82 -2.54 14.59
C LEU A 203 -1.66 -3.98 15.10
N ALA A 204 -1.08 -4.88 14.28
CA ALA A 204 -0.84 -6.25 14.69
C ALA A 204 0.17 -6.36 15.85
N TRP A 205 1.26 -5.58 15.82
CA TRP A 205 2.24 -5.53 16.91
C TRP A 205 1.68 -4.86 18.18
N LEU A 206 0.83 -3.83 18.05
CA LEU A 206 0.12 -3.23 19.20
C LEU A 206 -0.87 -4.19 19.85
N ALA A 207 -1.38 -5.17 19.10
CA ALA A 207 -2.28 -6.20 19.60
C ALA A 207 -1.56 -7.39 20.25
N VAL A 208 -0.22 -7.43 20.23
CA VAL A 208 0.55 -8.49 20.91
C VAL A 208 0.31 -8.38 22.41
N LYS A 209 -0.18 -9.46 23.00
CA LYS A 209 -0.50 -9.52 24.42
C LYS A 209 0.76 -9.84 25.22
N VAL A 210 1.09 -8.94 26.14
CA VAL A 210 2.18 -9.09 27.09
C VAL A 210 1.60 -9.04 28.49
N SER A 211 1.79 -10.10 29.28
CA SER A 211 1.31 -10.20 30.67
C SER A 211 2.47 -10.57 31.57
N ASP A 212 2.72 -9.79 32.62
CA ASP A 212 3.81 -10.01 33.58
C ASP A 212 5.19 -10.23 32.94
N GLY A 213 5.46 -9.51 31.85
CA GLY A 213 6.70 -9.62 31.09
C GLY A 213 6.82 -10.88 30.22
N SER A 214 5.77 -11.70 30.15
CA SER A 214 5.67 -12.85 29.25
C SER A 214 4.84 -12.51 28.01
N THR A 215 5.28 -12.98 26.85
CA THR A 215 4.62 -12.69 25.56
C THR A 215 3.76 -13.86 25.12
N GLU A 216 2.46 -13.65 24.88
CA GLU A 216 1.58 -14.72 24.39
C GLU A 216 1.99 -15.15 22.97
N ALA A 217 2.37 -16.42 22.80
CA ALA A 217 2.94 -16.94 21.57
C ALA A 217 2.00 -16.78 20.36
N SER A 218 0.70 -17.02 20.55
CA SER A 218 -0.31 -16.92 19.50
C SER A 218 -0.38 -15.50 18.90
N SER A 219 -0.41 -14.48 19.77
CA SER A 219 -0.50 -13.07 19.38
C SER A 219 0.78 -12.58 18.70
N PHE A 220 1.94 -13.02 19.20
CA PHE A 220 3.24 -12.74 18.57
C PHE A 220 3.34 -13.34 17.17
N LEU A 221 2.99 -14.62 16.99
CA LEU A 221 3.05 -15.29 15.69
C LEU A 221 2.06 -14.68 14.69
N SER A 222 0.91 -14.18 15.17
CA SER A 222 -0.01 -13.41 14.34
C SER A 222 0.65 -12.13 13.81
N ALA A 223 1.26 -11.32 14.69
CA ALA A 223 1.96 -10.09 14.29
C ALA A 223 3.16 -10.36 13.37
N ALA A 224 3.94 -11.40 13.65
CA ALA A 224 5.03 -11.85 12.78
C ALA A 224 4.52 -12.27 11.39
N SER A 225 3.38 -12.97 11.32
CA SER A 225 2.76 -13.38 10.04
C SER A 225 2.31 -12.17 9.21
N VAL A 226 1.73 -11.16 9.85
CA VAL A 226 1.35 -9.89 9.18
C VAL A 226 2.61 -9.17 8.66
N THR A 227 3.70 -9.19 9.43
CA THR A 227 4.98 -8.58 9.05
C THR A 227 5.58 -9.18 7.77
N VAL A 228 5.37 -10.48 7.53
CA VAL A 228 5.83 -11.16 6.31
C VAL A 228 5.18 -10.57 5.03
N MET A 229 4.00 -9.94 5.14
CA MET A 229 3.31 -9.33 3.99
C MET A 229 4.06 -8.11 3.42
N VAL A 230 4.93 -7.45 4.19
CA VAL A 230 5.80 -6.38 3.67
C VAL A 230 6.66 -6.88 2.50
N PHE A 231 7.07 -8.15 2.53
CA PHE A 231 7.92 -8.72 1.48
C PHE A 231 7.20 -8.95 0.15
N ASP A 232 5.85 -9.05 0.15
CA ASP A 232 5.07 -9.16 -1.08
C ASP A 232 5.24 -7.90 -1.96
N VAL A 233 5.54 -6.76 -1.35
CA VAL A 233 5.80 -5.51 -2.07
C VAL A 233 7.05 -5.60 -2.94
N PHE A 234 8.08 -6.33 -2.48
CA PHE A 234 9.36 -6.50 -3.18
C PHE A 234 9.32 -7.61 -4.25
N GLY A 235 8.18 -8.31 -4.37
CA GLY A 235 7.98 -9.37 -5.37
C GLY A 235 9.00 -10.50 -5.24
N LYS A 236 9.49 -11.01 -6.38
CA LYS A 236 10.37 -12.19 -6.43
C LYS A 236 11.74 -11.99 -5.76
N LEU A 237 12.19 -10.74 -5.57
CA LEU A 237 13.52 -10.43 -5.05
C LEU A 237 13.74 -10.99 -3.64
N LEU A 238 12.72 -10.88 -2.78
CA LEU A 238 12.79 -11.29 -1.37
C LEU A 238 11.95 -12.54 -1.08
N GLN A 239 11.51 -13.27 -2.11
CA GLN A 239 10.67 -14.45 -1.95
C GLN A 239 11.36 -15.55 -1.11
N GLY A 240 12.68 -15.71 -1.26
CA GLY A 240 13.45 -16.65 -0.45
C GLY A 240 13.47 -16.28 1.04
N PHE A 241 13.72 -15.01 1.35
CA PHE A 241 13.70 -14.49 2.72
C PHE A 241 12.30 -14.59 3.34
N GLN A 242 11.28 -14.29 2.55
CA GLN A 242 9.89 -14.42 2.96
C GLN A 242 9.51 -15.88 3.27
N ALA A 243 9.93 -16.83 2.43
CA ALA A 243 9.70 -18.25 2.65
C ALA A 243 10.40 -18.74 3.92
N ASP A 244 11.62 -18.26 4.20
CA ASP A 244 12.36 -18.57 5.42
C ASP A 244 11.62 -18.06 6.67
N MET A 245 11.16 -16.80 6.68
CA MET A 245 10.36 -16.28 7.79
C MET A 245 9.07 -17.09 8.02
N ARG A 246 8.37 -17.49 6.96
CA ARG A 246 7.18 -18.36 7.07
C ARG A 246 7.53 -19.72 7.64
N LYS A 247 8.63 -20.34 7.21
CA LYS A 247 9.13 -21.60 7.77
C LYS A 247 9.38 -21.47 9.27
N ASN A 248 10.06 -20.40 9.69
CA ASN A 248 10.38 -20.16 11.10
C ASN A 248 9.14 -19.88 11.96
N ILE A 249 8.15 -19.13 11.45
CA ILE A 249 6.85 -18.94 12.10
C ILE A 249 6.14 -20.28 12.31
N GLU A 250 6.12 -21.12 11.27
CA GLU A 250 5.44 -22.41 11.32
C GLU A 250 6.12 -23.39 12.27
N MET A 251 7.47 -23.38 12.33
CA MET A 251 8.23 -24.16 13.32
C MET A 251 7.82 -23.83 14.76
N VAL A 252 7.63 -22.55 15.09
CA VAL A 252 7.15 -22.17 16.42
C VAL A 252 5.68 -22.56 16.59
N ARG A 253 4.82 -22.26 15.60
CA ARG A 253 3.38 -22.48 15.66
C ARG A 253 3.00 -23.93 15.97
N GLN A 254 3.74 -24.90 15.43
CA GLN A 254 3.49 -26.33 15.65
C GLN A 254 3.59 -26.77 17.11
N HIS A 255 4.22 -25.97 17.96
CA HIS A 255 4.41 -26.24 19.39
C HIS A 255 3.53 -25.36 20.29
N VAL A 256 2.71 -24.47 19.71
CA VAL A 256 1.83 -23.57 20.46
C VAL A 256 0.47 -24.25 20.66
N GLU A 257 0.22 -24.71 21.88
CA GLU A 257 -1.08 -25.23 22.30
C GLU A 257 -1.70 -24.30 23.35
N GLY A 258 -2.94 -23.85 23.10
CA GLY A 258 -3.67 -22.96 24.00
C GLY A 258 -2.96 -21.61 24.22
N GLU A 259 -3.15 -21.03 25.41
CA GLU A 259 -2.53 -19.78 25.83
C GLU A 259 -1.18 -20.07 26.51
N ILE A 260 -0.13 -20.26 25.71
CA ILE A 260 1.25 -20.42 26.18
C ILE A 260 2.08 -19.18 25.84
N SER A 261 2.99 -18.80 26.74
CA SER A 261 3.95 -17.73 26.47
C SER A 261 5.17 -18.26 25.71
N LEU A 262 5.83 -17.39 24.95
CA LEU A 262 7.08 -17.73 24.27
C LEU A 262 8.14 -18.20 25.26
N GLU A 263 8.27 -17.52 26.40
CA GLU A 263 9.28 -17.84 27.42
C GLU A 263 9.08 -19.25 27.97
N LYS A 264 7.84 -19.60 28.33
CA LYS A 264 7.51 -20.95 28.83
C LYS A 264 7.76 -22.02 27.77
N LEU A 265 7.40 -21.74 26.51
CA LEU A 265 7.65 -22.66 25.40
C LEU A 265 9.14 -23.00 25.26
N ILE A 266 10.00 -21.98 25.33
CA ILE A 266 11.45 -22.14 25.24
C ILE A 266 12.04 -22.85 26.47
N ASP A 267 11.55 -22.52 27.67
CA ASP A 267 12.01 -23.14 28.91
C ASP A 267 11.64 -24.62 28.98
N ASP A 268 10.43 -24.99 28.53
CA ASP A 268 9.98 -26.37 28.48
C ASP A 268 10.83 -27.19 27.48
N GLU A 269 11.15 -26.65 26.31
CA GLU A 269 12.07 -27.28 25.35
C GLU A 269 13.49 -27.41 25.91
N ALA A 270 14.02 -26.37 26.55
CA ALA A 270 15.34 -26.36 27.17
C ALA A 270 15.45 -27.40 28.29
N LYS A 271 14.41 -27.50 29.13
CA LYS A 271 14.33 -28.48 30.21
C LYS A 271 14.29 -29.91 29.64
N ALA A 272 13.51 -30.15 28.59
CA ALA A 272 13.45 -31.44 27.92
C ALA A 272 14.80 -31.84 27.27
N ALA A 273 15.51 -30.87 26.69
CA ALA A 273 16.81 -31.08 26.05
C ALA A 273 18.00 -31.11 27.04
N GLY A 274 17.78 -30.67 28.28
CA GLY A 274 18.79 -30.54 29.35
C GLY A 274 19.64 -29.27 29.30
N SER A 275 19.41 -28.38 28.32
CA SER A 275 19.93 -27.00 28.28
C SER A 275 19.32 -26.22 27.10
N HIS A 276 19.36 -24.88 27.15
CA HIS A 276 18.93 -24.03 26.03
C HIS A 276 19.73 -24.31 24.74
N ALA A 277 21.06 -24.44 24.85
CA ALA A 277 21.91 -24.74 23.70
C ALA A 277 21.51 -26.07 23.03
N LYS A 278 21.14 -27.08 23.83
CA LYS A 278 20.68 -28.37 23.31
C LYS A 278 19.26 -28.31 22.75
N ALA A 279 18.44 -27.32 23.10
CA ALA A 279 17.10 -27.12 22.54
C ALA A 279 17.12 -26.42 21.18
N LEU A 280 18.22 -25.74 20.81
CA LEU A 280 18.43 -25.16 19.48
C LEU A 280 18.73 -26.25 18.44
N ARG A 281 17.74 -27.07 18.10
CA ARG A 281 17.81 -28.07 17.03
C ARG A 281 16.78 -27.77 15.95
N GLU A 282 17.06 -28.21 14.73
CA GLU A 282 16.09 -28.10 13.63
C GLU A 282 14.79 -28.83 14.00
N GLY A 283 13.66 -28.19 13.69
CA GLY A 283 12.33 -28.65 14.07
C GLY A 283 11.79 -28.04 15.36
N ASN A 284 12.64 -27.63 16.31
CA ASN A 284 12.18 -27.08 17.59
C ASN A 284 11.71 -25.61 17.46
N ALA A 285 10.80 -25.20 18.34
CA ALA A 285 10.32 -23.82 18.44
C ALA A 285 11.46 -22.86 18.78
N SER A 286 12.42 -23.25 19.62
CA SER A 286 13.58 -22.43 19.99
C SER A 286 14.41 -22.01 18.79
N MET A 287 14.64 -22.92 17.84
CA MET A 287 15.36 -22.61 16.60
C MET A 287 14.55 -21.66 15.71
N GLY A 288 13.26 -21.93 15.54
CA GLY A 288 12.36 -21.08 14.75
C GLY A 288 12.28 -19.66 15.30
N LEU A 289 12.13 -19.52 16.62
CA LEU A 289 12.03 -18.21 17.27
C LEU A 289 13.34 -17.43 17.19
N LEU A 290 14.49 -18.08 17.30
CA LEU A 290 15.80 -17.44 17.15
C LEU A 290 15.96 -16.80 15.75
N TRP A 291 15.70 -17.58 14.70
CA TRP A 291 15.82 -17.08 13.32
C TRP A 291 14.75 -16.04 13.00
N LEU A 292 13.51 -16.24 13.43
CA LEU A 292 12.45 -15.26 13.27
C LEU A 292 12.81 -13.93 13.94
N SER A 293 13.33 -13.97 15.17
CA SER A 293 13.75 -12.78 15.91
C SER A 293 14.86 -12.02 15.20
N ARG A 294 15.85 -12.72 14.63
CA ARG A 294 16.91 -12.12 13.81
C ARG A 294 16.35 -11.42 12.56
N SER A 295 15.42 -12.08 11.86
CA SER A 295 14.76 -11.52 10.68
C SER A 295 13.94 -10.26 11.02
N LEU A 296 13.24 -10.23 12.15
CA LEU A 296 12.50 -9.07 12.60
C LEU A 296 13.42 -7.89 12.99
N ARG A 297 14.56 -8.15 13.66
CA ARG A 297 15.56 -7.11 13.95
C ARG A 297 16.18 -6.52 12.69
N LEU A 298 16.46 -7.35 11.70
CA LEU A 298 16.94 -6.89 10.39
C LEU A 298 15.92 -5.93 9.77
N LEU A 299 14.65 -6.31 9.76
CA LEU A 299 13.58 -5.47 9.23
C LEU A 299 13.45 -4.15 9.99
N GLN A 300 13.47 -4.19 11.33
CA GLN A 300 13.44 -2.99 12.17
C GLN A 300 14.60 -2.04 11.82
N THR A 301 15.80 -2.59 11.62
CA THR A 301 16.99 -1.81 11.24
C THR A 301 16.84 -1.19 9.86
N MET A 302 16.32 -1.94 8.89
CA MET A 302 16.03 -1.42 7.55
C MET A 302 15.01 -0.28 7.59
N LEU A 303 13.92 -0.44 8.34
CA LEU A 303 12.89 0.58 8.50
C LEU A 303 13.45 1.84 9.17
N ALA A 304 14.28 1.69 10.21
CA ALA A 304 14.92 2.83 10.88
C ALA A 304 15.88 3.59 9.93
N LYS A 305 16.65 2.88 9.10
CA LYS A 305 17.50 3.52 8.08
C LYS A 305 16.68 4.28 7.02
N LEU A 306 15.57 3.68 6.57
CA LEU A 306 14.65 4.32 5.63
C LEU A 306 14.01 5.59 6.22
N ASP A 307 13.58 5.55 7.47
CA ASP A 307 13.03 6.71 8.19
C ASP A 307 14.06 7.84 8.33
N ALA A 308 15.33 7.48 8.60
CA ALA A 308 16.45 8.42 8.62
C ALA A 308 16.87 8.94 7.23
N GLY A 309 16.18 8.55 6.15
CA GLY A 309 16.51 8.94 4.78
C GLY A 309 17.82 8.33 4.25
N GLN A 310 18.37 7.32 4.93
CA GLN A 310 19.58 6.63 4.52
C GLN A 310 19.21 5.51 3.54
N PHE A 311 19.63 5.63 2.28
CA PHE A 311 19.51 4.52 1.33
C PHE A 311 20.35 3.33 1.83
N VAL A 312 19.70 2.18 1.96
CA VAL A 312 20.31 0.94 2.40
C VAL A 312 21.25 0.41 1.30
N SER A 313 22.47 0.94 1.20
CA SER A 313 23.50 0.36 0.34
C SER A 313 24.30 -0.73 1.05
N GLU A 314 24.35 -0.72 2.39
CA GLU A 314 25.05 -1.73 3.20
C GLU A 314 24.28 -1.98 4.52
N VAL A 315 23.57 -3.10 4.60
CA VAL A 315 23.16 -3.70 5.86
C VAL A 315 23.85 -5.05 5.93
N SER A 316 24.95 -5.11 6.69
CA SER A 316 25.62 -6.37 7.00
C SER A 316 24.89 -7.04 8.16
N LEU A 317 24.59 -8.33 8.04
CA LEU A 317 24.05 -9.15 9.13
C LEU A 317 25.04 -9.24 10.32
N GLU A 318 26.32 -8.99 10.07
CA GLU A 318 27.41 -9.05 11.05
C GLU A 318 27.45 -7.84 12.01
N THR A 319 26.74 -6.76 11.71
CA THR A 319 26.80 -5.51 12.51
C THR A 319 25.59 -5.28 13.40
N LEU A 320 24.71 -6.28 13.58
CA LEU A 320 23.58 -6.17 14.49
C LEU A 320 24.06 -6.38 15.95
N PRO A 321 24.00 -5.35 16.83
CA PRO A 321 24.36 -5.51 18.23
C PRO A 321 23.41 -6.51 18.91
N CYS A 322 23.98 -7.47 19.61
CA CYS A 322 23.24 -8.54 20.28
C CYS A 322 22.58 -8.07 21.59
N GLU A 323 23.03 -6.96 22.18
CA GLU A 323 22.99 -6.82 23.64
C GLU A 323 21.81 -6.06 24.26
N ASP A 324 21.15 -5.11 23.60
CA ASP A 324 20.25 -4.22 24.36
C ASP A 324 18.77 -4.39 24.05
N LEU A 325 18.17 -5.52 24.46
CA LEU A 325 16.76 -5.71 24.86
C LEU A 325 16.35 -7.18 24.74
N MET A 326 16.88 -8.03 25.62
CA MET A 326 16.19 -9.25 26.03
C MET A 326 15.36 -8.92 27.29
N PRO A 327 14.10 -9.40 27.42
CA PRO A 327 13.53 -9.54 28.76
C PRO A 327 14.51 -10.38 29.59
N LYS A 328 14.74 -10.01 30.86
CA LYS A 328 15.79 -10.53 31.76
C LYS A 328 15.78 -12.06 31.93
N VAL A 329 16.17 -12.79 30.90
CA VAL A 329 16.59 -14.18 30.93
C VAL A 329 18.08 -14.10 30.67
N SER A 330 18.86 -14.21 31.76
CA SER A 330 20.31 -14.23 31.72
C SER A 330 20.75 -15.50 31.00
N LEU A 331 20.90 -15.43 29.68
CA LEU A 331 21.66 -16.40 28.91
C LEU A 331 23.10 -15.92 28.94
N ASP A 332 23.88 -16.45 29.88
CA ASP A 332 25.33 -16.35 29.87
C ASP A 332 25.83 -16.96 28.55
N LEU A 333 26.19 -16.09 27.60
CA LEU A 333 26.71 -16.47 26.30
C LEU A 333 28.14 -16.98 26.46
N LEU A 334 28.36 -18.25 26.12
CA LEU A 334 29.70 -18.79 25.90
C LEU A 334 30.32 -18.21 24.61
N PRO A 335 31.65 -18.07 24.55
CA PRO A 335 32.34 -17.50 23.40
C PRO A 335 32.14 -18.34 22.13
N TYR A 336 31.98 -17.62 21.03
CA TYR A 336 31.68 -18.06 19.68
C TYR A 336 32.91 -18.67 19.00
N GLU A 337 33.45 -19.76 19.53
CA GLU A 337 34.51 -20.54 18.88
C GLU A 337 34.15 -22.03 19.02
N ASP A 338 33.50 -22.60 18.00
CA ASP A 338 33.59 -24.04 17.61
C ASP A 338 32.47 -24.58 16.70
N LEU A 339 31.69 -23.73 16.03
CA LEU A 339 30.77 -24.20 14.97
C LEU A 339 31.36 -23.86 13.60
N THR A 340 32.06 -24.83 13.01
CA THR A 340 32.50 -24.75 11.61
C THR A 340 31.29 -24.83 10.67
N PRO A 341 31.19 -23.96 9.65
CA PRO A 341 30.16 -24.05 8.63
C PRO A 341 30.61 -25.02 7.55
N ARG A 342 30.00 -26.21 7.50
CA ARG A 342 29.86 -26.96 6.24
C ARG A 342 28.39 -27.04 5.90
N ASP A 343 28.11 -26.60 4.68
CA ASP A 343 26.86 -26.78 3.95
C ASP A 343 25.67 -25.89 4.31
N HIS A 344 25.80 -24.57 4.21
CA HIS A 344 24.67 -23.72 3.80
C HIS A 344 25.12 -22.67 2.78
N GLY A 345 24.37 -22.57 1.68
CA GLY A 345 24.72 -21.82 0.48
C GLY A 345 24.99 -20.33 0.74
N CYS A 346 26.24 -19.93 0.58
CA CYS A 346 26.64 -18.53 0.52
C CYS A 346 26.12 -17.89 -0.77
N PHE A 347 25.34 -16.82 -0.63
CA PHE A 347 25.25 -15.79 -1.67
C PHE A 347 26.61 -15.12 -1.81
N VAL A 348 27.38 -15.50 -2.82
CA VAL A 348 28.58 -14.77 -3.21
C VAL A 348 28.15 -13.49 -3.92
N VAL A 349 28.18 -12.37 -3.19
CA VAL A 349 28.14 -11.03 -3.80
C VAL A 349 29.48 -10.83 -4.53
N ARG A 350 29.49 -11.07 -5.84
CA ARG A 350 30.65 -10.74 -6.68
C ARG A 350 30.80 -9.21 -6.76
N ARG A 351 31.91 -8.71 -6.23
CA ARG A 351 32.40 -7.36 -6.48
C ARG A 351 32.65 -7.19 -7.99
N LEU A 352 31.93 -6.27 -8.63
CA LEU A 352 32.28 -5.78 -9.96
C LEU A 352 33.46 -4.81 -9.82
N SER A 353 34.68 -5.32 -9.96
CA SER A 353 35.85 -4.49 -10.23
C SER A 353 36.15 -4.53 -11.73
N SER A 354 35.74 -3.48 -12.41
CA SER A 354 36.24 -3.09 -13.74
C SER A 354 37.64 -2.51 -13.60
N PHE A 355 38.66 -3.09 -14.25
CA PHE A 355 39.83 -2.35 -14.78
C PHE A 355 40.57 -3.20 -15.83
N HIS A 356 40.99 -2.54 -16.91
CA HIS A 356 41.69 -3.10 -18.08
C HIS A 356 43.06 -3.72 -17.73
N PRO A 357 43.52 -4.74 -18.48
CA PRO A 357 44.91 -5.18 -18.42
C PRO A 357 45.80 -4.25 -19.27
N VAL A 358 46.74 -3.56 -18.62
CA VAL A 358 47.94 -3.04 -19.27
C VAL A 358 48.99 -4.15 -19.20
N HIS A 359 49.34 -4.71 -20.35
CA HIS A 359 50.51 -5.58 -20.49
C HIS A 359 51.78 -4.73 -20.47
N LEU A 360 52.60 -4.92 -19.44
CA LEU A 360 54.03 -4.60 -19.45
C LEU A 360 54.78 -5.76 -18.79
N CYS A 361 55.49 -6.53 -19.61
CA CYS A 361 56.71 -7.25 -19.23
C CYS A 361 57.48 -7.55 -20.52
N GLY A 362 58.56 -6.80 -20.72
CA GLY A 362 59.72 -7.22 -21.50
C GLY A 362 60.87 -7.55 -20.57
N GLY A 363 61.84 -8.32 -21.08
CA GLY A 363 63.05 -8.82 -20.41
C GLY A 363 62.87 -10.29 -20.06
N ASP A 364 63.51 -11.25 -20.72
CA ASP A 364 64.85 -11.20 -21.34
C ASP A 364 65.01 -10.55 -22.72
#